data_AF-A0A7C7TCA1-F1
#
_entry.id   AF-A0A7C7TCA1-F1
#
_cell.length_a   1.000
_cell.length_b   1.000
_cell.length_c   1.000
_cell.angle_alpha   90.00
_cell.angle_beta   90.00
_cell.angle_gamma   90.00
#
_symmetry.space_group_name_H-M   'P 1'
#
loop_
_entity.id
_entity.type
_entity.pdbx_description
1 polymer ?
#
loop_
_entity_poly.entity_id
_entity_poly.type
_entity_poly.pdbx_seq_one_letter_code
_entity_poly.pdbx_strand_id
1 'polypeptide(L)'
;MRWSNPSALSGLTLILLSVFVIAVLLYGLLSKGPRRRPALATVVVGAVGFQVFHFIEHGLQVGYWLLHPKQKPWLTPWAQTGADGLAYWCQLWPGSGRASQRGVEFLHLVGNSVFFSGVIAIFVLARTSNIRSRSAQGAVLFQGLHLVEHVILTATVFMTGTGWGASTMFGRWSGTELSTHRVWWHFIVNGIATTIAVAGLVAVYRSGALTGKSLASRRLGRLSLGRYLGASVVGLAVLQFAPFVLGSAIGDPAPKNVRSLTFRDVLDPGAWWQLADPYVLLPICLLLIMWRVPKRLGFLSS
;
A
#
# COMPACT_ATOMS: atom_id res chain seq x y z
N MET A 1 -5.93 -2.62 32.57
CA MET A 1 -6.38 -3.12 31.26
C MET A 1 -7.50 -4.13 31.49
N ARG A 2 -8.63 -4.04 30.78
CA ARG A 2 -9.70 -5.06 30.85
C ARG A 2 -9.50 -6.02 29.69
N TRP A 3 -8.80 -7.14 29.95
CA TRP A 3 -8.50 -8.19 28.96
C TRP A 3 -9.75 -8.87 28.39
N SER A 4 -10.91 -8.70 29.04
CA SER A 4 -12.22 -9.13 28.57
C SER A 4 -12.83 -8.22 27.50
N ASN A 5 -12.21 -7.09 27.14
CA ASN A 5 -12.70 -6.23 26.07
C ASN A 5 -12.38 -6.86 24.70
N PRO A 6 -13.40 -7.22 23.89
CA PRO A 6 -13.21 -7.85 22.58
C PRO A 6 -12.33 -7.03 21.63
N SER A 7 -12.36 -5.69 21.73
CA SER A 7 -11.50 -4.80 20.93
C SER A 7 -10.03 -4.96 21.30
N ALA A 8 -9.70 -5.08 22.59
CA ALA A 8 -8.30 -5.28 23.00
C ALA A 8 -7.72 -6.58 22.40
N LEU A 9 -8.53 -7.64 22.37
CA LEU A 9 -8.14 -8.92 21.78
C LEU A 9 -7.97 -8.82 20.25
N SER A 10 -8.89 -8.17 19.53
CA SER A 10 -8.78 -8.01 18.08
C SER A 10 -7.50 -7.26 17.67
N GLY A 11 -7.18 -6.15 18.36
CA GLY A 11 -5.96 -5.39 18.13
C GLY A 11 -4.70 -6.22 18.41
N LEU A 12 -4.70 -7.00 19.50
CA LEU A 12 -3.58 -7.87 19.83
C LEU A 12 -3.39 -8.97 18.78
N THR A 13 -4.48 -9.59 18.32
CA THR A 13 -4.45 -10.58 17.24
C THR A 13 -3.82 -10.01 15.97
N LEU A 14 -4.14 -8.78 15.58
CA LEU A 14 -3.56 -8.13 14.40
C LEU A 14 -2.06 -7.84 14.57
N ILE A 15 -1.64 -7.39 15.76
CA ILE A 15 -0.22 -7.18 16.08
C ILE A 15 0.54 -8.50 16.02
N LEU A 16 0.02 -9.54 16.68
CA LEU A 16 0.62 -10.87 16.70
C LEU A 16 0.68 -11.50 15.31
N LEU A 17 -0.36 -11.33 14.49
CA LEU A 17 -0.38 -11.76 13.09
C LEU A 17 0.76 -11.11 12.30
N SER A 18 0.92 -9.78 12.42
CA SER A 18 1.99 -9.04 11.74
C SER A 18 3.38 -9.53 12.16
N VAL A 19 3.61 -9.65 13.48
CA VAL A 19 4.86 -10.17 14.04
C VAL A 19 5.13 -11.59 13.58
N PHE A 20 4.13 -12.46 13.60
CA PHE A 20 4.24 -13.85 13.15
C PHE A 20 4.62 -13.94 11.68
N VAL A 21 3.95 -13.19 10.79
CA VAL A 21 4.26 -13.17 9.36
C VAL A 21 5.70 -12.70 9.11
N ILE A 22 6.13 -11.64 9.79
CA ILE A 22 7.51 -11.14 9.70
C ILE A 22 8.50 -12.19 10.22
N ALA A 23 8.20 -12.85 11.34
CA ALA A 23 9.06 -13.89 11.90
C ALA A 23 9.22 -15.09 10.95
N VAL A 24 8.13 -15.56 10.34
CA VAL A 24 8.17 -16.65 9.35
C VAL A 24 8.93 -16.22 8.09
N LEU A 25 8.77 -14.96 7.65
CA LEU A 25 9.57 -14.40 6.56
C LEU A 25 11.06 -14.44 6.91
N LEU A 26 11.45 -13.88 8.06
CA LEU A 26 12.85 -13.87 8.51
C LEU A 26 13.41 -15.28 8.62
N TYR A 27 12.65 -16.20 9.20
CA TYR A 27 13.01 -17.62 9.23
C TYR A 27 13.25 -18.17 7.82
N GLY A 28 12.38 -17.88 6.86
CA GLY A 28 12.55 -18.26 5.46
C GLY A 28 13.76 -17.61 4.78
N LEU A 29 14.07 -16.36 5.10
CA LEU A 29 15.24 -15.64 4.56
C LEU A 29 16.57 -16.21 5.09
N LEU A 30 16.59 -16.59 6.37
CA LEU A 30 17.77 -17.10 7.06
C LEU A 30 17.97 -18.62 6.87
N SER A 31 16.90 -19.35 6.56
CA SER A 31 16.95 -20.79 6.32
C SER A 31 17.73 -21.16 5.07
N LYS A 32 18.46 -22.28 5.13
CA LYS A 32 19.14 -22.90 3.99
C LYS A 32 18.47 -24.23 3.60
N GLY A 33 18.69 -24.65 2.36
CA GLY A 33 18.24 -25.95 1.86
C GLY A 33 16.71 -26.13 1.91
N PRO A 34 16.21 -27.31 2.32
CA PRO A 34 14.81 -27.72 2.11
C PRO A 34 13.79 -26.93 2.93
N ARG A 35 14.20 -26.26 4.02
CA ARG A 35 13.31 -25.50 4.92
C ARG A 35 12.93 -24.12 4.39
N ARG A 36 13.75 -23.56 3.50
CA ARG A 36 13.57 -22.19 2.96
C ARG A 36 12.29 -22.05 2.13
N ARG A 37 12.10 -22.95 1.17
CA ARG A 37 10.94 -22.91 0.26
C ARG A 37 9.60 -22.99 0.99
N PRO A 38 9.32 -23.97 1.87
CA PRO A 38 8.02 -24.07 2.54
C PRO A 38 7.75 -22.85 3.42
N ALA A 39 8.75 -22.33 4.15
CA ALA A 39 8.59 -21.12 4.94
C ALA A 39 8.16 -19.91 4.10
N LEU A 40 8.88 -19.65 2.99
CA LEU A 40 8.54 -18.56 2.08
C LEU A 40 7.18 -18.80 1.39
N ALA A 41 6.86 -20.03 1.01
CA ALA A 41 5.57 -20.37 0.42
C ALA A 41 4.41 -20.10 1.39
N THR A 42 4.56 -20.45 2.68
CA THR A 42 3.57 -20.13 3.72
C THR A 42 3.32 -18.62 3.82
N VAL A 43 4.39 -17.81 3.81
CA VAL A 43 4.26 -16.34 3.81
C VAL A 43 3.51 -15.85 2.57
N VAL A 44 3.82 -16.39 1.39
CA VAL A 44 3.12 -16.05 0.14
C VAL A 44 1.64 -16.37 0.23
N VAL A 45 1.27 -17.60 0.65
CA VAL A 45 -0.15 -18.00 0.72
C VAL A 45 -0.92 -17.13 1.72
N GLY A 46 -0.36 -16.91 2.92
CA GLY A 46 -1.00 -16.08 3.94
C GLY A 46 -1.17 -14.62 3.49
N ALA A 47 -0.13 -14.03 2.91
CA ALA A 47 -0.17 -12.66 2.44
C ALA A 47 -1.12 -12.45 1.24
N VAL A 48 -1.22 -13.42 0.32
CA VAL A 48 -2.19 -13.37 -0.79
C VAL A 48 -3.61 -13.47 -0.27
N GLY A 49 -3.90 -14.41 0.64
CA GLY A 49 -5.21 -14.53 1.27
C GLY A 49 -5.62 -13.24 1.99
N PHE A 50 -4.69 -12.66 2.76
CA PHE A 50 -4.89 -11.37 3.41
C PHE A 50 -5.14 -10.24 2.39
N GLN A 51 -4.35 -10.15 1.32
CA GLN A 51 -4.47 -9.07 0.34
C GLN A 51 -5.78 -9.14 -0.45
N VAL A 52 -6.31 -10.32 -0.74
CA VAL A 52 -7.63 -10.47 -1.36
C VAL A 52 -8.71 -9.84 -0.47
N PHE A 53 -8.69 -10.18 0.82
CA PHE A 53 -9.62 -9.60 1.79
C PHE A 53 -9.44 -8.08 1.93
N HIS A 54 -8.20 -7.61 2.03
CA HIS A 54 -7.85 -6.19 2.14
C HIS A 54 -8.27 -5.38 0.90
N PHE A 55 -8.13 -5.94 -0.30
CA PHE A 55 -8.59 -5.30 -1.53
C PHE A 55 -10.12 -5.25 -1.63
N ILE A 56 -10.81 -6.33 -1.21
CA ILE A 56 -12.28 -6.35 -1.11
C ILE A 56 -12.76 -5.27 -0.14
N GLU A 57 -12.13 -5.12 1.02
CA GLU A 57 -12.43 -4.06 1.98
C GLU A 57 -12.41 -2.68 1.32
N HIS A 58 -11.33 -2.34 0.60
CA HIS A 58 -11.26 -1.07 -0.13
C HIS A 58 -12.30 -0.95 -1.25
N GLY A 59 -12.63 -2.04 -1.94
CA GLY A 59 -13.71 -2.05 -2.93
C GLY A 59 -15.08 -1.75 -2.31
N LEU A 60 -15.36 -2.33 -1.14
CA LEU A 60 -16.58 -2.05 -0.38
C LEU A 60 -16.61 -0.58 0.11
N GLN A 61 -15.48 -0.02 0.51
CA GLN A 61 -15.37 1.40 0.88
C GLN A 61 -15.67 2.33 -0.30
N VAL A 62 -15.16 2.03 -1.49
CA VAL A 62 -15.51 2.75 -2.72
C VAL A 62 -17.00 2.62 -3.02
N GLY A 63 -17.56 1.41 -2.93
CA GLY A 63 -18.99 1.17 -3.13
C GLY A 63 -19.87 1.97 -2.16
N TYR A 64 -19.53 1.98 -0.88
CA TYR A 64 -20.22 2.79 0.12
C TYR A 64 -20.09 4.28 -0.16
N TRP A 65 -18.89 4.74 -0.50
CA TRP A 65 -18.62 6.15 -0.82
C TRP A 65 -19.43 6.62 -2.04
N LEU A 66 -19.58 5.79 -3.08
CA LEU A 66 -20.42 6.13 -4.24
C LEU A 66 -21.87 6.41 -3.86
N LEU A 67 -22.38 5.73 -2.82
CA LEU A 67 -23.73 5.95 -2.28
C LEU A 67 -23.79 7.10 -1.27
N HIS A 68 -22.65 7.45 -0.65
CA HIS A 68 -22.57 8.39 0.47
C HIS A 68 -21.32 9.31 0.41
N PRO A 69 -21.12 10.09 -0.67
CA PRO A 69 -19.84 10.76 -0.92
C PRO A 69 -19.50 11.87 0.10
N LYS A 70 -20.51 12.38 0.82
CA LYS A 70 -20.37 13.41 1.85
C LYS A 70 -20.21 12.86 3.28
N GLN A 71 -20.28 11.55 3.46
CA GLN A 71 -20.10 10.94 4.76
C GLN A 71 -18.62 10.67 5.05
N LYS A 72 -18.30 10.41 6.32
CA LYS A 72 -16.96 9.98 6.71
C LYS A 72 -16.62 8.65 6.01
N PRO A 73 -15.32 8.36 5.75
CA PRO A 73 -14.90 7.08 5.23
C PRO A 73 -15.45 5.96 6.10
N TRP A 74 -16.18 5.06 5.46
CA TRP A 74 -16.76 3.90 6.12
C TRP A 74 -15.71 2.80 6.25
N LEU A 75 -15.81 2.02 7.32
CA LEU A 75 -15.13 0.75 7.50
C LEU A 75 -16.20 -0.31 7.69
N THR A 76 -16.00 -1.49 7.10
CA THR A 76 -16.87 -2.63 7.40
C THR A 76 -16.80 -2.99 8.89
N PRO A 77 -17.78 -3.73 9.44
CA PRO A 77 -17.78 -4.08 10.87
C PRO A 77 -16.50 -4.78 11.35
N TRP A 78 -15.89 -5.63 10.51
CA TRP A 78 -14.63 -6.30 10.85
C TRP A 78 -13.43 -5.36 10.80
N ALA A 79 -13.36 -4.47 9.79
CA ALA A 79 -12.28 -3.50 9.68
C ALA A 79 -12.36 -2.47 10.82
N GLN A 80 -13.58 -2.04 11.16
CA GLN A 80 -13.85 -1.18 12.32
C GLN A 80 -13.43 -1.86 13.62
N THR A 81 -13.77 -3.14 13.82
CA THR A 81 -13.33 -3.92 15.00
C THR A 81 -11.81 -4.02 15.10
N GLY A 82 -11.12 -4.15 13.97
CA GLY A 82 -9.65 -4.13 13.91
C GLY A 82 -9.07 -2.75 14.25
N ALA A 83 -9.62 -1.69 13.67
CA ALA A 83 -9.19 -0.31 13.90
C ALA A 83 -9.40 0.11 15.37
N ASP A 84 -10.57 -0.19 15.94
CA ASP A 84 -10.89 0.10 17.35
C ASP A 84 -10.02 -0.72 18.30
N GLY A 85 -9.72 -1.96 17.92
CA GLY A 85 -8.80 -2.80 18.69
C GLY A 85 -7.37 -2.28 18.71
N LEU A 86 -6.86 -1.85 17.56
CA LEU A 86 -5.55 -1.19 17.50
C LEU A 86 -5.57 0.16 18.22
N ALA A 87 -6.66 0.93 18.11
CA ALA A 87 -6.86 2.17 18.84
C ALA A 87 -6.80 1.98 20.36
N TYR A 88 -7.27 0.84 20.88
CA TYR A 88 -7.11 0.47 22.29
C TYR A 88 -5.64 0.43 22.71
N TRP A 89 -4.81 -0.29 21.96
CA TRP A 89 -3.37 -0.37 22.23
C TRP A 89 -2.65 0.95 22.01
N CYS A 90 -3.07 1.74 21.02
CA CYS A 90 -2.53 3.07 20.79
C CYS A 90 -2.79 4.04 21.96
N GLN A 91 -3.74 3.78 22.86
CA GLN A 91 -3.94 4.62 24.06
C GLN A 91 -2.83 4.44 25.10
N LEU A 92 -2.10 3.32 25.05
CA LEU A 92 -1.00 3.03 25.97
C LEU A 92 0.28 3.77 25.58
N TRP A 93 0.37 4.21 24.33
CA TRP A 93 1.47 5.03 23.84
C TRP A 93 1.06 6.51 23.78
N PRO A 94 1.89 7.42 24.33
CA PRO A 94 1.65 8.85 24.18
C PRO A 94 1.68 9.24 22.70
N GLY A 95 0.76 10.12 22.30
CA GLY A 95 0.67 10.60 20.93
C GLY A 95 -0.38 11.70 20.78
N SER A 96 -0.19 12.54 19.76
CA SER A 96 -0.96 13.76 19.50
C SER A 96 -2.30 13.50 18.78
N GLY A 97 -2.36 12.53 17.86
CA GLY A 97 -3.59 12.21 17.13
C GLY A 97 -4.64 11.50 17.98
N ARG A 98 -5.92 11.55 17.61
CA ARG A 98 -6.96 10.79 18.35
C ARG A 98 -6.68 9.28 18.29
N ALA A 99 -7.01 8.55 19.36
CA ALA A 99 -6.78 7.11 19.42
C ALA A 99 -7.40 6.36 18.23
N SER A 100 -8.62 6.73 17.82
CA SER A 100 -9.29 6.16 16.65
C SER A 100 -8.53 6.41 15.34
N GLN A 101 -8.01 7.62 15.14
CA GLN A 101 -7.19 7.95 13.98
C GLN A 101 -5.87 7.17 13.97
N ARG A 102 -5.20 7.07 15.13
CA ARG A 102 -4.00 6.23 15.30
C ARG A 102 -4.28 4.77 15.00
N GLY A 103 -5.42 4.24 15.46
CA GLY A 103 -5.85 2.87 15.21
C GLY A 103 -6.07 2.58 13.73
N VAL A 104 -6.69 3.49 12.98
CA VAL A 104 -6.89 3.36 11.52
C VAL A 104 -5.56 3.38 10.76
N GLU A 105 -4.67 4.34 11.04
CA GLU A 105 -3.35 4.36 10.37
C GLU A 105 -2.53 3.12 10.72
N PHE A 106 -2.59 2.67 11.98
CA PHE A 106 -1.90 1.46 12.39
C PHE A 106 -2.48 0.19 11.74
N LEU A 107 -3.80 0.15 11.52
CA LEU A 107 -4.45 -0.93 10.77
C LEU A 107 -3.91 -1.00 9.34
N HIS A 108 -3.80 0.13 8.64
CA HIS A 108 -3.21 0.17 7.31
C HIS A 108 -1.74 -0.25 7.33
N LEU A 109 -0.96 0.19 8.32
CA LEU A 109 0.43 -0.21 8.46
C LEU A 109 0.59 -1.72 8.67
N VAL A 110 -0.24 -2.33 9.51
CA VAL A 110 -0.28 -3.79 9.72
C VAL A 110 -0.60 -4.50 8.40
N GLY A 111 -1.68 -4.10 7.73
CA GLY A 111 -2.10 -4.76 6.50
C GLY A 111 -1.05 -4.68 5.38
N ASN A 112 -0.45 -3.49 5.19
CA ASN A 112 0.59 -3.29 4.20
C ASN A 112 1.90 -4.01 4.54
N SER A 113 2.22 -4.19 5.83
CA SER A 113 3.40 -4.94 6.28
C SER A 113 3.25 -6.45 6.00
N VAL A 114 2.05 -7.00 6.24
CA VAL A 114 1.73 -8.40 5.91
C VAL A 114 1.83 -8.61 4.40
N PHE A 115 1.23 -7.72 3.60
CA PHE A 115 1.28 -7.84 2.15
C PHE A 115 2.70 -7.67 1.59
N PHE A 116 3.46 -6.68 2.08
CA PHE A 116 4.85 -6.49 1.68
C PHE A 116 5.73 -7.70 2.01
N SER A 117 5.49 -8.35 3.15
CA SER A 117 6.18 -9.60 3.53
C SER A 117 5.95 -10.71 2.49
N GLY A 118 4.72 -10.84 1.99
CA GLY A 118 4.39 -11.72 0.85
C GLY A 118 5.14 -11.36 -0.43
N VAL A 119 5.20 -10.07 -0.77
CA VAL A 119 5.91 -9.57 -1.95
C VAL A 119 7.41 -9.87 -1.87
N ILE A 120 8.05 -9.69 -0.71
CA ILE A 120 9.45 -10.08 -0.49
C ILE A 120 9.63 -11.58 -0.67
N ALA A 121 8.72 -12.41 -0.13
CA ALA A 121 8.79 -13.85 -0.30
C ALA A 121 8.68 -14.28 -1.77
N ILE A 122 7.76 -13.68 -2.55
CA ILE A 122 7.65 -13.89 -4.01
C ILE A 122 8.97 -13.53 -4.70
N PHE A 123 9.53 -12.36 -4.40
CA PHE A 123 10.78 -11.90 -5.00
C PHE A 123 11.93 -12.85 -4.68
N VAL A 124 12.07 -13.28 -3.43
CA VAL A 124 13.14 -14.19 -3.02
C VAL A 124 12.99 -15.55 -3.69
N LEU A 125 11.78 -16.12 -3.74
CA LEU A 125 11.51 -17.38 -4.45
C LEU A 125 11.82 -17.27 -5.95
N ALA A 126 11.51 -16.14 -6.57
CA ALA A 126 11.86 -15.87 -7.96
C ALA A 126 13.39 -15.86 -8.15
N ARG A 127 14.11 -15.15 -7.27
CA ARG A 127 15.58 -15.02 -7.35
C ARG A 127 16.30 -16.34 -7.08
N THR A 128 15.90 -17.09 -6.05
CA THR A 128 16.53 -18.38 -5.71
C THR A 128 16.27 -19.44 -6.76
N SER A 129 15.20 -19.31 -7.54
CA SER A 129 14.86 -20.21 -8.64
C SER A 129 15.33 -19.70 -10.00
N ASN A 130 16.19 -18.68 -10.02
CA ASN A 130 16.77 -18.06 -11.21
C ASN A 130 15.73 -17.53 -12.23
N ILE A 131 14.57 -17.08 -11.74
CA ILE A 131 13.48 -16.50 -12.54
C ILE A 131 13.66 -14.99 -12.56
N ARG A 132 13.91 -14.44 -13.75
CA ARG A 132 13.92 -12.99 -13.96
C ARG A 132 12.49 -12.45 -14.10
N SER A 133 11.80 -12.25 -12.97
CA SER A 133 10.47 -11.64 -12.94
C SER A 133 10.56 -10.13 -12.68
N ARG A 134 10.33 -9.32 -13.73
CA ARG A 134 10.24 -7.86 -13.61
C ARG A 134 9.06 -7.44 -12.74
N SER A 135 7.96 -8.20 -12.77
CA SER A 135 6.80 -7.96 -11.91
C SER A 135 7.13 -8.18 -10.43
N ALA A 136 7.90 -9.22 -10.06
CA ALA A 136 8.30 -9.40 -8.67
C ALA A 136 9.19 -8.24 -8.17
N GLN A 137 10.11 -7.75 -9.01
CA GLN A 137 10.92 -6.56 -8.70
C GLN A 137 10.07 -5.30 -8.57
N GLY A 138 9.17 -5.07 -9.52
CA GLY A 138 8.25 -3.93 -9.52
C GLY A 138 7.31 -3.94 -8.30
N ALA A 139 6.84 -5.12 -7.89
CA ALA A 139 6.01 -5.28 -6.70
C ALA A 139 6.77 -4.87 -5.43
N VAL A 140 8.02 -5.31 -5.26
CA VAL A 140 8.85 -4.90 -4.11
C VAL A 140 9.01 -3.39 -4.06
N LEU A 141 9.28 -2.77 -5.21
CA LEU A 141 9.47 -1.33 -5.29
C LEU A 141 8.18 -0.57 -4.97
N PHE A 142 7.08 -0.89 -5.65
CA PHE A 142 5.81 -0.19 -5.52
C PHE A 142 5.20 -0.39 -4.12
N GLN A 143 5.09 -1.63 -3.66
CA GLN A 143 4.55 -1.92 -2.33
C GLN A 143 5.49 -1.45 -1.22
N GLY A 144 6.81 -1.44 -1.46
CA GLY A 144 7.78 -0.88 -0.52
C GLY A 144 7.58 0.61 -0.31
N LEU A 145 7.36 1.40 -1.38
CA LEU A 145 7.05 2.82 -1.27
C LEU A 145 5.72 3.08 -0.57
N HIS A 146 4.69 2.28 -0.88
CA HIS A 146 3.39 2.38 -0.22
C HIS A 146 3.48 2.05 1.28
N LEU A 147 4.27 1.04 1.65
CA LEU A 147 4.54 0.74 3.07
C LEU A 147 5.30 1.88 3.77
N VAL A 148 6.30 2.46 3.11
CA VAL A 148 7.02 3.64 3.64
C VAL A 148 6.06 4.81 3.88
N GLU A 149 5.13 5.06 2.96
CA GLU A 149 4.08 6.05 3.16
C GLU A 149 3.29 5.76 4.45
N HIS A 150 2.83 4.53 4.66
CA HIS A 150 2.10 4.15 5.88
C HIS A 150 2.92 4.24 7.17
N VAL A 151 4.24 3.97 7.10
CA VAL A 151 5.14 4.22 8.23
C VAL A 151 5.17 5.71 8.56
N ILE A 152 5.33 6.58 7.56
CA ILE A 152 5.34 8.03 7.75
C ILE A 152 3.99 8.54 8.25
N LEU A 153 2.87 8.11 7.65
CA LEU A 153 1.51 8.46 8.09
C LEU A 153 1.29 8.08 9.55
N THR A 154 1.63 6.84 9.92
CA THR A 154 1.46 6.36 11.30
C THR A 154 2.32 7.18 12.26
N ALA A 155 3.62 7.33 11.97
CA ALA A 155 4.54 8.10 12.81
C ALA A 155 4.07 9.56 12.97
N THR A 156 3.66 10.20 11.89
CA THR A 156 3.21 11.61 11.91
C THR A 156 1.88 11.79 12.63
N VAL A 157 0.91 10.87 12.52
CA VAL A 157 -0.29 10.93 13.37
C VAL A 157 0.07 10.82 14.85
N PHE A 158 1.03 9.98 15.22
CA PHE A 158 1.51 9.91 16.61
C PHE A 158 2.21 11.20 17.06
N MET A 159 3.05 11.80 16.21
CA MET A 159 3.85 12.97 16.57
C MET A 159 3.05 14.29 16.53
N THR A 160 2.29 14.52 15.45
CA THR A 160 1.68 15.82 15.12
C THR A 160 0.15 15.77 15.14
N GLY A 161 -0.45 14.58 15.20
CA GLY A 161 -1.89 14.38 15.09
C GLY A 161 -2.43 14.41 13.66
N THR A 162 -1.55 14.62 12.68
CA THR A 162 -1.91 14.66 11.26
C THR A 162 -1.02 13.70 10.49
N GLY A 163 -1.63 12.84 9.66
CA GLY A 163 -0.89 11.91 8.82
C GLY A 163 -0.31 12.63 7.62
N TRP A 164 0.99 12.46 7.35
CA TRP A 164 1.66 13.00 6.17
C TRP A 164 1.97 11.90 5.16
N GLY A 165 1.32 11.95 4.01
CA GLY A 165 1.54 11.04 2.89
C GLY A 165 0.78 11.50 1.64
N ALA A 166 1.02 10.88 0.50
CA ALA A 166 0.31 11.22 -0.74
C ALA A 166 -1.21 10.97 -0.61
N SER A 167 -1.62 9.95 0.13
CA SER A 167 -2.99 9.66 0.53
C SER A 167 -3.64 10.77 1.37
N THR A 168 -2.87 11.61 2.05
CA THR A 168 -3.39 12.74 2.83
C THR A 168 -3.04 14.08 2.23
N MET A 169 -2.50 14.09 1.00
CA MET A 169 -1.90 15.26 0.36
C MET A 169 -0.93 15.97 1.32
N PHE A 170 -0.12 15.18 2.03
CA PHE A 170 0.86 15.61 3.02
C PHE A 170 0.25 16.44 4.16
N GLY A 171 -0.96 16.08 4.59
CA GLY A 171 -1.69 16.73 5.67
C GLY A 171 -2.39 18.03 5.26
N ARG A 172 -2.49 18.33 3.95
CA ARG A 172 -3.11 19.57 3.45
C ARG A 172 -4.61 19.48 3.29
N TRP A 173 -5.12 18.31 2.94
CA TRP A 173 -6.56 18.12 2.78
C TRP A 173 -7.19 17.74 4.12
N SER A 174 -8.46 18.13 4.29
CA SER A 174 -9.28 17.73 5.42
C SER A 174 -10.74 17.53 4.97
N GLY A 175 -11.65 17.18 5.89
CA GLY A 175 -13.07 17.06 5.56
C GLY A 175 -13.39 15.97 4.52
N THR A 176 -14.41 16.22 3.69
CA THR A 176 -14.92 15.28 2.70
C THR A 176 -14.03 15.20 1.45
N GLU A 177 -13.27 16.26 1.12
CA GLU A 177 -12.20 16.23 0.11
C GLU A 177 -11.14 15.17 0.44
N LEU A 178 -10.57 15.23 1.66
CA LEU A 178 -9.61 14.23 2.12
C LEU A 178 -10.21 12.83 2.12
N SER A 179 -11.45 12.71 2.58
CA SER A 179 -12.15 11.42 2.68
C SER A 179 -12.31 10.77 1.31
N THR A 180 -12.75 11.55 0.32
CA THR A 180 -12.90 11.12 -1.08
C THR A 180 -11.55 10.70 -1.67
N HIS A 181 -10.53 11.54 -1.53
CA HIS A 181 -9.18 11.22 -2.01
C HIS A 181 -8.65 9.93 -1.41
N ARG A 182 -8.77 9.77 -0.09
CA ARG A 182 -8.24 8.61 0.63
C ARG A 182 -8.90 7.31 0.18
N VAL A 183 -10.22 7.27 0.03
CA VAL A 183 -10.94 6.05 -0.39
C VAL A 183 -10.45 5.60 -1.77
N TRP A 184 -10.38 6.52 -2.73
CA TRP A 184 -9.92 6.21 -4.08
C TRP A 184 -8.42 5.91 -4.14
N TRP A 185 -7.59 6.65 -3.40
CA TRP A 185 -6.16 6.43 -3.31
C TRP A 185 -5.84 5.00 -2.87
N HIS A 186 -6.39 4.57 -1.74
CA HIS A 186 -6.10 3.24 -1.20
C HIS A 186 -6.61 2.13 -2.12
N PHE A 187 -7.81 2.28 -2.69
CA PHE A 187 -8.34 1.30 -3.63
C PHE A 187 -7.43 1.13 -4.85
N ILE A 188 -7.03 2.23 -5.46
CA ILE A 188 -6.23 2.23 -6.69
C ILE A 188 -4.82 1.70 -6.43
N VAL A 189 -4.14 2.21 -5.40
CA VAL A 189 -2.76 1.81 -5.06
C VAL A 189 -2.72 0.33 -4.68
N ASN A 190 -3.66 -0.16 -3.86
CA ASN A 190 -3.75 -1.58 -3.54
C ASN A 190 -4.09 -2.43 -4.77
N GLY A 191 -4.96 -1.98 -5.68
CA GLY A 191 -5.31 -2.70 -6.90
C GLY A 191 -4.10 -2.93 -7.80
N ILE A 192 -3.24 -1.93 -7.96
CA ILE A 192 -2.00 -2.06 -8.74
C ILE A 192 -0.98 -2.94 -8.04
N ALA A 193 -0.74 -2.71 -6.76
CA ALA A 193 0.20 -3.52 -5.99
C ALA A 193 -0.20 -5.01 -6.07
N THR A 194 -1.50 -5.30 -5.93
CA THR A 194 -2.07 -6.64 -6.08
C THR A 194 -1.84 -7.19 -7.49
N THR A 195 -2.14 -6.41 -8.54
CA THR A 195 -1.98 -6.85 -9.93
C THR A 195 -0.53 -7.22 -10.26
N ILE A 196 0.43 -6.37 -9.87
CA ILE A 196 1.86 -6.62 -10.10
C ILE A 196 2.35 -7.82 -9.28
N ALA A 197 1.90 -7.93 -8.02
CA ALA A 197 2.23 -9.08 -7.16
C ALA A 197 1.67 -10.40 -7.71
N VAL A 198 0.43 -10.42 -8.20
CA VAL A 198 -0.19 -11.60 -8.83
C VAL A 198 0.58 -12.02 -10.09
N ALA A 199 1.00 -11.07 -10.93
CA ALA A 199 1.85 -11.39 -12.09
C ALA A 199 3.19 -12.01 -11.67
N GLY A 200 3.80 -11.49 -10.58
CA GLY A 200 4.99 -12.10 -9.97
C GLY A 200 4.73 -13.51 -9.43
N LEU A 201 3.63 -13.70 -8.72
CA LEU A 201 3.19 -14.98 -8.16
C LEU A 201 2.97 -16.03 -9.25
N VAL A 202 2.29 -15.68 -10.35
CA VAL A 202 2.06 -16.58 -11.49
C VAL A 202 3.39 -17.07 -12.08
N ALA A 203 4.39 -16.19 -12.18
CA ALA A 203 5.72 -16.57 -12.67
C ALA A 203 6.43 -17.56 -11.71
N VAL A 204 6.31 -17.36 -10.40
CA VAL A 204 6.89 -18.23 -9.36
C VAL A 204 6.11 -19.56 -9.21
N TYR A 205 4.81 -19.54 -9.45
CA TYR A 205 3.98 -20.75 -9.41
C TYR A 205 4.26 -21.65 -10.62
N ARG A 206 4.26 -21.09 -11.83
CA ARG A 206 4.47 -21.87 -13.07
C ARG A 206 5.84 -22.53 -13.17
N SER A 207 6.86 -21.90 -12.61
CA SER A 207 8.22 -22.45 -12.54
C SER A 207 8.37 -23.60 -11.54
N GLY A 208 7.36 -23.83 -10.68
CA GLY A 208 7.46 -24.74 -9.55
C GLY A 208 8.26 -24.18 -8.37
N ALA A 209 8.70 -22.91 -8.40
CA ALA A 209 9.42 -22.31 -7.28
C ALA A 209 8.57 -22.24 -6.00
N LEU A 210 7.24 -22.11 -6.14
CA LEU A 210 6.32 -22.17 -5.01
C LEU A 210 6.04 -23.61 -4.56
N THR A 211 5.71 -24.51 -5.49
CA THR A 211 5.14 -25.84 -5.20
C THR A 211 6.17 -26.99 -5.17
N GLY A 212 7.36 -26.78 -5.73
CA GLY A 212 8.38 -27.82 -5.95
C GLY A 212 8.11 -28.68 -7.19
N LYS A 213 7.01 -28.44 -7.91
CA LYS A 213 6.62 -29.15 -9.13
C LYS A 213 6.44 -28.14 -10.26
N SER A 214 7.25 -28.25 -11.32
CA SER A 214 7.15 -27.37 -12.48
C SER A 214 5.94 -27.77 -13.35
N LEU A 215 5.19 -26.78 -13.82
CA LEU A 215 4.06 -26.97 -14.74
C LEU A 215 4.43 -26.60 -16.18
N ALA A 216 5.72 -26.70 -16.55
CA ALA A 216 6.24 -26.10 -17.78
C ALA A 216 5.43 -26.45 -19.05
N SER A 217 4.73 -25.44 -19.58
CA SER A 217 4.50 -25.22 -21.01
C SER A 217 3.73 -23.91 -21.23
N ARG A 218 4.46 -22.79 -21.36
CA ARG A 218 4.20 -21.67 -22.28
C ARG A 218 5.04 -20.45 -21.90
N ARG A 219 5.90 -20.01 -22.83
CA ARG A 219 6.55 -18.69 -22.78
C ARG A 219 5.45 -17.63 -22.74
N LEU A 220 5.36 -16.89 -21.64
CA LEU A 220 4.59 -15.65 -21.62
C LEU A 220 5.24 -14.66 -22.59
N GLY A 221 4.43 -14.07 -23.46
CA GLY A 221 4.88 -13.01 -24.36
C GLY A 221 5.54 -11.90 -23.55
N ARG A 222 6.75 -11.51 -23.95
CA ARG A 222 7.42 -10.32 -23.43
C ARG A 222 6.56 -9.11 -23.78
N LEU A 223 5.88 -8.50 -22.81
CA LEU A 223 5.42 -7.13 -22.97
C LEU A 223 6.64 -6.25 -23.26
N SER A 224 6.61 -5.51 -24.37
CA SER A 224 7.72 -4.63 -24.71
C SER A 224 7.90 -3.60 -23.60
N LEU A 225 9.16 -3.26 -23.30
CA LEU A 225 9.53 -2.34 -22.23
C LEU A 225 8.77 -1.01 -22.36
N GLY A 226 8.60 -0.50 -23.59
CA GLY A 226 7.84 0.73 -23.87
C GLY A 226 6.35 0.63 -23.55
N ARG A 227 5.71 -0.52 -23.79
CA ARG A 227 4.28 -0.73 -23.45
C ARG A 227 4.08 -0.86 -21.94
N TYR A 228 4.98 -1.54 -21.24
CA TYR A 228 4.94 -1.63 -19.78
C TYR A 228 5.16 -0.25 -19.12
N LEU A 229 6.10 0.53 -19.66
CA LEU A 229 6.40 1.88 -19.18
C LEU A 229 5.27 2.88 -19.48
N GLY A 230 4.74 2.88 -20.71
CA GLY A 230 3.59 3.70 -21.08
C GLY A 230 2.37 3.38 -20.22
N ALA A 231 2.07 2.10 -20.00
CA ALA A 231 0.99 1.67 -19.12
C ALA A 231 1.22 2.06 -17.65
N SER A 232 2.47 2.02 -17.18
CA SER A 232 2.81 2.39 -15.79
C SER A 232 2.70 3.91 -15.56
N VAL A 233 3.18 4.73 -16.50
CA VAL A 233 3.13 6.21 -16.39
C VAL A 233 1.70 6.72 -16.60
N VAL A 234 0.99 6.25 -17.63
CA VAL A 234 -0.43 6.58 -17.84
C VAL A 234 -1.25 6.06 -16.66
N GLY A 235 -0.96 4.85 -16.18
CA GLY A 235 -1.51 4.30 -14.96
C GLY A 235 -1.34 5.28 -13.81
N LEU A 236 -0.09 5.59 -13.41
CA LEU A 236 0.28 6.52 -12.33
C LEU A 236 -0.34 7.91 -12.45
N ALA A 237 -0.35 8.48 -13.66
CA ALA A 237 -1.01 9.77 -13.92
C ALA A 237 -2.51 9.66 -13.64
N VAL A 238 -3.19 8.60 -14.10
CA VAL A 238 -4.59 8.32 -13.75
C VAL A 238 -4.76 8.07 -12.24
N LEU A 239 -3.80 7.40 -11.56
CA LEU A 239 -3.91 7.11 -10.12
C LEU A 239 -3.81 8.35 -9.24
N GLN A 240 -3.01 9.34 -9.65
CA GLN A 240 -2.88 10.58 -8.89
C GLN A 240 -3.98 11.55 -9.30
N PHE A 241 -4.27 11.64 -10.60
CA PHE A 241 -5.17 12.62 -11.16
C PHE A 241 -6.64 12.27 -10.90
N ALA A 242 -7.07 11.01 -11.02
CA ALA A 242 -8.48 10.67 -10.83
C ALA A 242 -8.95 10.87 -9.37
N PRO A 243 -8.25 10.38 -8.33
CA PRO A 243 -8.61 10.66 -6.94
C PRO A 243 -8.51 12.14 -6.58
N PHE A 244 -7.50 12.85 -7.11
CA PHE A 244 -7.34 14.29 -6.92
C PHE A 244 -8.51 15.07 -7.54
N VAL A 245 -8.86 14.79 -8.80
CA VAL A 245 -9.98 15.43 -9.50
C VAL A 245 -11.30 15.10 -8.81
N LEU A 246 -11.55 13.83 -8.46
CA LEU A 246 -12.77 13.44 -7.76
C LEU A 246 -12.88 14.11 -6.39
N GLY A 247 -11.78 14.14 -5.62
CA GLY A 247 -11.72 14.84 -4.34
C GLY A 247 -11.99 16.34 -4.47
N SER A 248 -11.33 17.01 -5.42
CA SER A 248 -11.50 18.45 -5.69
C SER A 248 -12.85 18.82 -6.34
N ALA A 249 -13.52 17.90 -7.04
CA ALA A 249 -14.77 18.17 -7.73
C ALA A 249 -16.02 17.87 -6.90
N ILE A 250 -15.93 16.88 -5.99
CA ILE A 250 -17.09 16.34 -5.25
C ILE A 250 -16.99 16.62 -3.74
N GLY A 251 -15.77 16.73 -3.21
CA GLY A 251 -15.55 17.08 -1.81
C GLY A 251 -15.94 18.52 -1.51
N ASP A 252 -16.48 18.76 -0.32
CA ASP A 252 -16.65 20.13 0.17
C ASP A 252 -15.28 20.62 0.68
N PRO A 253 -14.87 21.84 0.31
CA PRO A 253 -13.54 22.35 0.62
C PRO A 253 -13.22 22.33 2.11
N ALA A 254 -11.94 22.10 2.42
CA ALA A 254 -11.42 22.19 3.77
C ALA A 254 -11.86 23.52 4.45
N PRO A 255 -12.11 23.54 5.77
CA PRO A 255 -12.42 24.78 6.49
C PRO A 255 -11.38 25.86 6.20
N LYS A 256 -11.78 27.14 6.17
CA LYS A 256 -10.95 28.30 5.76
C LYS A 256 -9.54 28.40 6.38
N ASN A 257 -9.29 27.69 7.47
CA ASN A 257 -8.04 27.72 8.23
C ASN A 257 -7.09 26.55 7.87
N VAL A 258 -7.50 25.67 6.94
CA VAL A 258 -6.73 24.53 6.44
C VAL A 258 -6.54 24.71 4.94
N ARG A 259 -5.28 24.79 4.50
CA ARG A 259 -4.91 25.12 3.12
C ARG A 259 -5.17 23.91 2.20
N SER A 260 -6.27 23.91 1.46
CA SER A 260 -6.56 22.88 0.44
C SER A 260 -6.02 23.30 -0.92
N LEU A 261 -5.28 22.40 -1.57
CA LEU A 261 -4.86 22.55 -2.96
C LEU A 261 -5.97 22.00 -3.84
N THR A 262 -6.68 22.85 -4.57
CA THR A 262 -7.84 22.49 -5.39
C THR A 262 -7.46 22.35 -6.86
N PHE A 263 -8.31 21.70 -7.66
CA PHE A 263 -8.11 21.62 -9.11
C PHE A 263 -7.99 23.00 -9.78
N ARG A 264 -8.67 24.04 -9.24
CA ARG A 264 -8.55 25.40 -9.76
C ARG A 264 -7.16 26.00 -9.57
N ASP A 265 -6.47 25.65 -8.49
CA ASP A 265 -5.10 26.12 -8.21
C ASP A 265 -4.09 25.53 -9.22
N VAL A 266 -4.38 24.34 -9.78
CA VAL A 266 -3.55 23.75 -10.85
C VAL A 266 -3.69 24.52 -12.17
N LEU A 267 -4.84 25.15 -12.40
CA LEU A 267 -5.13 25.92 -13.61
C LEU A 267 -4.73 27.41 -13.49
N ASP A 268 -4.34 27.86 -12.29
CA ASP A 268 -3.91 29.23 -12.03
C ASP A 268 -2.37 29.34 -12.05
N PRO A 269 -1.76 30.01 -13.05
CA PRO A 269 -0.32 30.22 -13.10
C PRO A 269 0.25 30.91 -11.85
N GLY A 270 -0.55 31.72 -11.14
CA GLY A 270 -0.16 32.35 -9.88
C GLY A 270 -0.02 31.37 -8.71
N ALA A 271 -0.57 30.16 -8.83
CA ALA A 271 -0.50 29.09 -7.85
C ALA A 271 0.48 27.97 -8.25
N TRP A 272 1.12 28.04 -9.42
CA TRP A 272 2.04 26.99 -9.92
C TRP A 272 3.31 26.80 -9.09
N TRP A 273 3.67 27.75 -8.22
CA TRP A 273 4.71 27.52 -7.22
C TRP A 273 4.41 26.30 -6.34
N GLN A 274 3.14 25.91 -6.20
CA GLN A 274 2.69 24.72 -5.49
C GLN A 274 3.02 23.41 -6.23
N LEU A 275 3.34 23.46 -7.53
CA LEU A 275 3.87 22.31 -8.28
C LEU A 275 5.38 22.10 -8.02
N ALA A 276 6.09 23.17 -7.66
CA ALA A 276 7.48 23.13 -7.19
C ALA A 276 7.60 22.74 -5.70
N ASP A 277 6.46 22.44 -5.08
CA ASP A 277 6.39 22.05 -3.69
C ASP A 277 7.13 20.70 -3.47
N PRO A 278 8.04 20.61 -2.49
CA PRO A 278 8.80 19.38 -2.23
C PRO A 278 7.92 18.15 -2.09
N TYR A 279 6.67 18.33 -1.64
CA TYR A 279 5.71 17.26 -1.42
C TYR A 279 5.01 16.78 -2.72
N VAL A 280 4.91 17.62 -3.76
CA VAL A 280 4.50 17.20 -5.12
C VAL A 280 5.69 16.61 -5.88
N LEU A 281 6.87 17.18 -5.65
CA LEU A 281 8.11 16.74 -6.29
C LEU A 281 8.63 15.42 -5.73
N LEU A 282 8.42 15.08 -4.46
CA LEU A 282 8.95 13.84 -3.87
C LEU A 282 8.39 12.57 -4.54
N PRO A 283 7.07 12.42 -4.74
CA PRO A 283 6.51 11.31 -5.51
C PRO A 283 7.05 11.27 -6.93
N ILE A 284 7.15 12.42 -7.62
CA ILE A 284 7.70 12.52 -8.98
C ILE A 284 9.19 12.11 -9.01
N CYS A 285 9.98 12.56 -8.05
CA CYS A 285 11.39 12.22 -7.89
C CYS A 285 11.58 10.74 -7.54
N LEU A 286 10.73 10.17 -6.67
CA LEU A 286 10.68 8.74 -6.40
C LEU A 286 10.40 7.96 -7.68
N LEU A 287 9.45 8.41 -8.51
CA LEU A 287 9.20 7.83 -9.84
C LEU A 287 10.41 7.93 -10.78
N LEU A 288 11.14 9.06 -10.75
CA LEU A 288 12.38 9.24 -11.53
C LEU A 288 13.54 8.37 -11.00
N ILE A 289 13.59 8.10 -9.70
CA ILE A 289 14.54 7.16 -9.08
C ILE A 289 14.17 5.73 -9.48
N MET A 290 12.88 5.36 -9.44
CA MET A 290 12.38 4.08 -9.96
C MET A 290 12.75 3.89 -11.45
N TRP A 291 12.83 4.97 -12.23
CA TRP A 291 13.28 4.99 -13.63
C TRP A 291 14.79 4.75 -13.82
N ARG A 292 15.65 5.15 -12.86
CA ARG A 292 17.13 5.08 -13.00
C ARG A 292 17.80 3.91 -12.27
N VAL A 293 17.24 3.41 -11.17
CA VAL A 293 17.85 2.33 -10.37
C VAL A 293 18.03 1.02 -11.14
N PRO A 294 17.08 0.58 -12.00
CA PRO A 294 17.28 -0.63 -12.82
C PRO A 294 18.44 -0.50 -13.82
N LYS A 295 18.77 0.73 -14.25
CA LYS A 295 19.81 0.99 -15.25
C LYS A 295 21.24 1.01 -14.68
N ARG A 296 21.42 1.41 -13.41
CA ARG A 296 22.76 1.59 -12.81
C ARG A 296 23.28 0.38 -12.03
N LEU A 297 22.41 -0.50 -11.55
CA LEU A 297 22.79 -1.67 -10.75
C LEU A 297 23.11 -2.94 -11.59
N GLY A 298 23.42 -2.79 -12.88
CA GLY A 298 23.75 -3.94 -13.74
C GLY A 298 22.59 -4.92 -13.99
N PHE A 299 21.35 -4.55 -13.69
CA PHE A 299 20.16 -5.39 -13.91
C PHE A 299 19.71 -5.49 -15.39
N LEU A 300 20.45 -4.86 -16.32
CA LEU A 300 20.10 -4.72 -17.74
C LEU A 300 21.16 -5.26 -18.72
N SER A 301 22.19 -5.95 -18.28
CA SER A 301 22.99 -6.77 -19.20
C SER A 301 22.34 -8.16 -19.35
N SER A 302 21.88 -8.47 -20.57
CA SER A 302 21.15 -9.66 -21.08
C SER A 302 19.62 -9.64 -21.07
#